data_AF-A0A9Q0EQJ4-F1
#
_entry.id   AF-A0A9Q0EQJ4-F1
#
_cell.length_a   1.000
_cell.length_b   1.000
_cell.length_c   1.000
_cell.angle_alpha   90.00
_cell.angle_beta   90.00
_cell.angle_gamma   90.00
#
_symmetry.space_group_name_H-M   'P 1'
#
loop_
_entity.id
_entity.type
_entity.pdbx_description
1 polymer ?
#
loop_
_entity_poly.entity_id
_entity_poly.type
_entity_poly.pdbx_seq_one_letter_code
_entity_poly.pdbx_strand_id
1 'polypeptide(L)'
;HNKPLYSFEDNADYIYDVMWSPVHPAVFAAVDGMGRLDLWNLNNDTEVPTASVTVEGASALNRVRWSSGGKEVAVGDSEGRVWIYDAGELSVTHSDDWSRFARTLMEIRANRADGEEEGPAELAS
;
A
#
# COMPACT_ATOMS: atom_id res chain seq x y z
N HIS A 1 -10.79 18.72 10.73
CA HIS A 1 -9.46 18.16 10.37
C HIS A 1 -9.64 16.73 9.89
N ASN A 2 -9.71 16.50 8.57
CA ASN A 2 -9.88 15.15 7.99
C ASN A 2 -8.87 14.88 6.85
N LYS A 3 -7.73 15.58 6.84
CA LYS A 3 -6.70 15.43 5.81
C LYS A 3 -5.85 14.18 6.12
N PRO A 4 -5.65 13.28 5.14
CA PRO A 4 -4.86 12.06 5.33
C PRO A 4 -3.42 12.40 5.72
N LEU A 5 -2.75 11.48 6.42
CA LEU A 5 -1.33 11.62 6.72
C LEU A 5 -0.48 11.54 5.44
N TYR A 6 -0.83 10.60 4.57
CA TYR A 6 -0.23 10.37 3.26
C TYR A 6 -1.29 9.75 2.36
N SER A 7 -1.19 9.99 1.05
CA SER A 7 -2.04 9.37 0.03
C SER A 7 -1.15 8.61 -0.94
N PHE A 8 -1.54 7.39 -1.27
CA PHE A 8 -0.85 6.53 -2.23
C PHE A 8 -1.62 6.58 -3.55
N GLU A 9 -0.98 7.01 -4.64
CA GLU A 9 -1.67 7.40 -5.88
C GLU A 9 -1.25 6.58 -7.12
N ASP A 10 -0.47 5.50 -6.97
CA ASP A 10 0.05 4.69 -8.11
C ASP A 10 -0.96 3.68 -8.70
N ASN A 11 -2.14 3.53 -8.09
CA ASN A 11 -3.12 2.51 -8.47
C ASN A 11 -3.68 2.75 -9.88
N ALA A 12 -4.07 1.68 -10.59
CA ALA A 12 -4.55 1.80 -11.97
C ALA A 12 -6.04 2.19 -12.07
N ASP A 13 -6.82 1.90 -11.02
CA ASP A 13 -8.24 2.24 -10.91
C ASP A 13 -8.66 2.29 -9.41
N TYR A 14 -9.96 2.38 -9.14
CA TYR A 14 -10.51 2.33 -7.78
C TYR A 14 -10.00 1.14 -6.99
N ILE A 15 -9.47 1.44 -5.81
CA ILE A 15 -9.07 0.43 -4.82
C ILE A 15 -10.31 -0.16 -4.16
N TYR A 16 -10.42 -1.48 -4.19
CA TYR A 16 -11.57 -2.22 -3.66
C TYR A 16 -11.31 -2.85 -2.29
N ASP A 17 -10.07 -3.26 -2.02
CA ASP A 17 -9.69 -3.77 -0.71
C ASP A 17 -8.20 -3.52 -0.45
N VAL A 18 -7.85 -3.37 0.83
CA VAL A 18 -6.47 -3.27 1.30
C VAL A 18 -6.30 -4.12 2.55
N MET A 19 -5.12 -4.71 2.72
CA MET A 19 -4.82 -5.46 3.94
C MET A 19 -3.35 -5.37 4.30
N TRP A 20 -3.08 -4.97 5.54
CA TRP A 20 -1.74 -5.02 6.13
C TRP A 20 -1.27 -6.46 6.31
N SER A 21 0.04 -6.68 6.10
CA SER A 21 0.70 -7.93 6.45
C SER A 21 0.52 -8.18 7.96
N PRO A 22 0.18 -9.41 8.38
CA PRO A 22 0.05 -9.74 9.80
C PRO A 22 1.40 -9.90 10.51
N VAL A 23 2.51 -9.95 9.76
CA VAL A 23 3.86 -10.20 10.31
C VAL A 23 4.81 -9.03 10.09
N HIS A 24 4.65 -8.22 9.04
CA HIS A 24 5.57 -7.13 8.70
C HIS A 24 4.90 -5.75 8.88
N PRO A 25 5.48 -4.84 9.68
CA PRO A 25 4.80 -3.61 10.10
C PRO A 25 4.61 -2.57 8.99
N ALA A 26 5.49 -2.58 7.99
CA ALA A 26 5.48 -1.63 6.89
C ALA A 26 5.02 -2.25 5.57
N VAL A 27 4.36 -3.41 5.58
CA VAL A 27 3.88 -4.05 4.33
C VAL A 27 2.37 -4.14 4.31
N PHE A 28 1.76 -3.74 3.19
CA PHE A 28 0.36 -3.98 2.92
C PHE A 28 0.14 -4.36 1.45
N ALA A 29 -1.00 -5.00 1.20
CA ALA A 29 -1.47 -5.33 -0.12
C ALA A 29 -2.68 -4.47 -0.48
N ALA A 30 -2.82 -4.09 -1.74
CA ALA A 30 -3.96 -3.37 -2.28
C ALA A 30 -4.42 -4.00 -3.59
N VAL A 31 -5.73 -3.99 -3.85
CA VAL A 31 -6.31 -4.52 -5.10
C VAL A 31 -7.27 -3.52 -5.74
N ASP A 32 -7.27 -3.48 -7.07
CA ASP A 32 -8.08 -2.51 -7.84
C ASP A 32 -9.02 -3.14 -8.89
N GLY A 33 -9.85 -2.26 -9.47
CA GLY A 33 -10.83 -2.57 -10.50
C GLY A 33 -10.24 -3.04 -11.84
N MET A 34 -8.95 -2.82 -12.09
CA MET A 34 -8.24 -3.25 -13.31
C MET A 34 -7.52 -4.60 -13.13
N GLY A 35 -7.80 -5.28 -12.02
CA GLY A 35 -7.25 -6.60 -11.75
C GLY A 35 -5.80 -6.55 -11.23
N ARG A 36 -5.34 -5.40 -10.75
CA ARG A 36 -4.00 -5.22 -10.20
C ARG A 36 -3.99 -5.57 -8.71
N LEU A 37 -2.97 -6.32 -8.31
CA LEU A 37 -2.56 -6.53 -6.92
C LEU A 37 -1.20 -5.86 -6.72
N ASP A 38 -1.14 -4.94 -5.77
CA ASP A 38 0.07 -4.24 -5.38
C ASP A 38 0.50 -4.64 -3.96
N LEU A 39 1.79 -4.92 -3.80
CA LEU A 39 2.44 -5.10 -2.51
C LEU A 39 3.35 -3.91 -2.23
N TRP A 40 3.02 -3.18 -1.17
CA TRP A 40 3.73 -2.01 -0.72
C TRP A 40 4.67 -2.39 0.42
N ASN A 41 5.89 -1.85 0.41
CA ASN A 41 6.76 -1.82 1.58
C ASN A 41 7.20 -0.37 1.83
N LEU A 42 6.59 0.26 2.84
CA LEU A 42 6.83 1.67 3.13
C LEU A 42 8.27 1.93 3.59
N ASN A 43 8.99 0.91 4.07
CA ASN A 43 10.42 1.03 4.40
C ASN A 43 11.33 1.08 3.16
N ASN A 44 10.79 0.79 1.97
CA ASN A 44 11.52 0.80 0.71
C ASN A 44 11.17 2.05 -0.10
N ASP A 45 9.89 2.22 -0.43
CA ASP A 45 9.37 3.34 -1.21
C ASP A 45 7.89 3.55 -0.88
N THR A 46 7.48 4.81 -0.76
CA THR A 46 6.08 5.20 -0.48
C THR A 46 5.35 5.72 -1.70
N GLU A 47 6.06 6.00 -2.80
CA GLU A 47 5.48 6.55 -4.03
C GLU A 47 5.07 5.44 -5.00
N VAL A 48 5.80 4.32 -5.02
CA VAL A 48 5.52 3.16 -5.88
C VAL A 48 5.46 1.85 -5.10
N PRO A 49 4.63 0.88 -5.52
CA PRO A 49 4.60 -0.43 -4.89
C PRO A 49 5.91 -1.17 -5.13
N THR A 50 6.29 -2.01 -4.16
CA THR A 50 7.50 -2.84 -4.28
C THR A 50 7.32 -3.99 -5.26
N ALA A 51 6.10 -4.50 -5.40
CA ALA A 51 5.75 -5.49 -6.41
C ALA A 51 4.31 -5.29 -6.88
N SER A 52 4.07 -5.55 -8.16
CA SER A 52 2.75 -5.46 -8.78
C SER A 52 2.51 -6.65 -9.69
N VAL A 53 1.28 -7.16 -9.71
CA VAL A 53 0.83 -8.18 -10.67
C VAL A 53 -0.57 -7.83 -11.17
N THR A 54 -0.80 -8.02 -12.46
CA THR A 54 -2.14 -7.90 -13.07
C THR A 54 -2.59 -9.27 -13.51
N VAL A 55 -3.79 -9.69 -13.07
CA VAL A 55 -4.35 -10.98 -13.46
C VAL A 55 -4.68 -11.02 -14.94
N GLU A 56 -4.57 -12.21 -15.56
CA GLU A 56 -4.89 -12.37 -16.98
C GLU A 56 -6.35 -12.02 -17.26
N GLY A 57 -6.57 -11.19 -18.28
CA GLY A 57 -7.88 -10.67 -18.63
C GLY A 57 -8.33 -9.45 -17.82
N ALA A 58 -7.50 -8.97 -16.87
CA ALA A 58 -7.75 -7.76 -16.09
C ALA A 58 -9.11 -7.75 -15.36
N SER A 59 -9.58 -8.92 -14.93
CA SER A 59 -10.80 -9.03 -14.13
C SER A 59 -10.60 -8.31 -12.79
N ALA A 60 -11.54 -7.43 -12.43
CA ALA A 60 -11.48 -6.64 -11.20
C ALA A 60 -11.24 -7.52 -9.96
N LEU A 61 -10.28 -7.13 -9.11
CA LEU A 61 -9.98 -7.81 -7.86
C LEU A 61 -10.74 -7.15 -6.71
N ASN A 62 -11.59 -7.92 -6.03
CA ASN A 62 -12.55 -7.39 -5.06
C ASN A 62 -12.11 -7.51 -3.61
N ARG A 63 -11.21 -8.47 -3.32
CA ARG A 63 -10.80 -8.83 -1.96
C ARG A 63 -9.35 -9.26 -1.94
N VAL A 64 -8.64 -8.92 -0.87
CA VAL A 64 -7.27 -9.37 -0.60
C VAL A 64 -7.14 -9.89 0.82
N ARG A 65 -6.52 -11.06 1.01
CA ARG A 65 -6.25 -11.65 2.34
C ARG A 65 -4.85 -12.21 2.42
N TRP A 66 -4.13 -11.83 3.47
CA TRP A 66 -2.87 -12.46 3.84
C TRP A 66 -3.11 -13.78 4.56
N SER A 67 -2.23 -14.76 4.32
CA SER A 67 -2.12 -15.92 5.20
C SER A 67 -1.63 -15.47 6.59
N SER A 68 -1.96 -16.23 7.64
CA SER A 68 -1.59 -15.85 9.01
C SER A 68 -0.07 -15.74 9.23
N GLY A 69 0.72 -16.47 8.44
CA GLY A 69 2.18 -16.40 8.45
C GLY A 69 2.75 -15.32 7.54
N GLY A 70 1.91 -14.59 6.81
CA GLY A 70 2.32 -13.50 5.90
C GLY A 70 3.07 -13.95 4.64
N LYS A 71 3.12 -15.25 4.35
CA LYS A 71 3.86 -15.80 3.20
C LYS A 71 3.07 -15.75 1.91
N GLU A 72 1.75 -15.84 1.99
CA GLU A 72 0.89 -15.90 0.83
C GLU A 72 -0.17 -14.80 0.88
N VAL A 73 -0.56 -14.33 -0.29
CA VAL A 73 -1.68 -13.41 -0.50
C VAL A 73 -2.70 -14.07 -1.40
N ALA A 74 -3.94 -14.14 -0.93
CA ALA A 74 -5.09 -14.61 -1.69
C ALA A 74 -5.91 -13.42 -2.18
N VAL A 75 -6.22 -13.38 -3.48
CA VAL A 75 -7.11 -12.37 -4.08
C VAL A 75 -8.25 -13.02 -4.84
N GLY A 76 -9.45 -12.47 -4.66
CA GLY A 76 -10.66 -12.93 -5.36
C GLY A 76 -11.05 -11.96 -6.46
N ASP A 77 -11.33 -12.46 -7.67
CA ASP A 77 -11.75 -11.63 -8.80
C ASP A 77 -13.28 -11.60 -8.98
N SER A 78 -13.73 -10.77 -9.91
CA SER A 78 -15.14 -10.58 -10.29
C SER A 78 -15.76 -11.80 -11.00
N GLU A 79 -14.94 -12.71 -11.52
CA GLU A 79 -15.38 -13.96 -12.17
C GLU A 79 -15.48 -15.13 -11.18
N GLY A 80 -15.25 -14.87 -9.89
CA GLY A 80 -15.31 -15.88 -8.83
C GLY A 80 -14.07 -16.76 -8.73
N ARG A 81 -12.96 -16.39 -9.39
CA ARG A 81 -11.68 -17.09 -9.25
C ARG A 81 -10.91 -16.55 -8.05
N VAL A 82 -10.07 -17.41 -7.48
CA VAL A 82 -9.13 -17.04 -6.41
C VAL A 82 -7.71 -17.29 -6.91
N TRP A 83 -6.88 -16.27 -6.78
CA TRP A 83 -5.46 -16.31 -7.10
C TRP A 83 -4.66 -16.30 -5.80
N ILE A 84 -3.65 -17.17 -5.71
CA ILE A 84 -2.75 -17.25 -4.56
C ILE A 84 -1.34 -16.90 -5.05
N TYR A 85 -0.74 -15.91 -4.40
CA TYR A 85 0.63 -15.47 -4.68
C TYR A 85 1.52 -15.69 -3.47
N ASP A 86 2.76 -16.11 -3.71
CA ASP A 86 3.83 -16.10 -2.72
C ASP A 86 4.40 -14.67 -2.62
N ALA A 87 4.46 -14.11 -1.43
CA ALA A 87 4.98 -12.76 -1.17
C ALA A 87 6.52 -12.71 -1.19
N GLY A 88 7.20 -13.85 -1.22
CA GLY A 88 8.64 -13.99 -1.31
C GLY A 88 9.35 -13.24 -0.19
N GLU A 89 10.39 -12.49 -0.56
CA GLU A 89 11.20 -11.70 0.37
C GLU A 89 10.39 -10.64 1.14
N LEU A 90 9.23 -10.19 0.64
CA LEU A 90 8.37 -9.23 1.36
C LEU A 90 7.71 -9.84 2.61
N SER A 91 7.66 -11.17 2.70
CA SER A 91 7.19 -11.87 3.89
C SER A 91 8.24 -11.98 4.99
N VAL A 92 9.52 -11.72 4.67
CA VAL A 92 10.63 -11.83 5.61
C VAL A 92 10.66 -10.58 6.48
N THR A 93 10.60 -10.80 7.79
CA THR A 93 10.65 -9.73 8.79
C THR A 93 12.03 -9.69 9.45
N HIS A 94 12.61 -8.50 9.48
CA HIS A 94 13.86 -8.20 10.17
C HIS A 94 13.59 -7.48 11.51
N SER A 95 14.53 -7.59 12.44
CA SER A 95 14.38 -7.03 13.79
C SER A 95 14.31 -5.50 13.81
N ASP A 96 14.80 -4.83 12.77
CA ASP A 96 14.85 -3.38 12.66
C ASP A 96 13.70 -2.78 11.83
N ASP A 97 12.82 -3.59 11.23
CA ASP A 97 11.72 -3.10 10.38
C ASP A 97 10.79 -2.12 11.09
N TRP A 98 10.51 -2.34 12.38
CA TRP A 98 9.73 -1.42 13.19
C TRP A 98 10.42 -0.06 13.36
N SER A 99 11.74 -0.06 13.59
CA SER A 99 12.52 1.17 13.74
C SER A 99 12.61 1.93 12.42
N ARG A 100 12.75 1.21 11.30
CA ARG A 100 12.70 1.79 9.95
C ARG A 100 11.31 2.38 9.65
N PHE A 101 10.25 1.67 10.04
CA PHE A 101 8.88 2.13 9.79
C PHE A 101 8.55 3.38 10.61
N ALA A 102 8.97 3.41 11.87
CA ALA A 102 8.84 4.61 12.70
C ALA A 102 9.53 5.83 12.08
N ARG A 103 10.72 5.66 11.50
CA ARG A 103 11.43 6.73 10.78
C ARG A 103 10.66 7.20 9.55
N THR A 104 10.20 6.28 8.72
CA THR A 104 9.37 6.58 7.53
C THR A 104 8.14 7.40 7.92
N LEU A 105 7.44 7.04 9.00
CA LEU A 105 6.28 7.79 9.48
C LEU A 105 6.65 9.20 9.98
N MET A 106 7.84 9.39 10.57
CA MET A 106 8.31 10.71 10.97
C MET A 106 8.58 11.59 9.75
N GLU A 107 9.20 11.05 8.71
CA GLU A 107 9.48 11.75 7.45
C GLU A 107 8.17 12.17 6.75
N ILE A 108 7.20 11.24 6.64
CA ILE A 108 5.87 11.54 6.10
C ILE A 108 5.18 12.68 6.88
N ARG A 109 5.28 12.67 8.22
CA ARG A 109 4.70 13.73 9.06
C ARG A 109 5.38 15.08 8.86
N ALA A 110 6.71 15.09 8.74
CA ALA A 110 7.48 16.30 8.50
C ALA A 110 7.12 16.92 7.15
N ASN A 111 7.14 16.11 6.07
CA ASN A 111 6.79 16.55 4.72
C ASN A 111 5.36 17.11 4.63
N ARG A 112 4.44 16.57 5.44
CA ARG A 112 3.08 17.10 5.55
C ARG A 112 3.03 18.47 6.23
N ALA A 113 3.83 18.70 7.26
CA ALA A 113 3.84 19.96 8.00
C ALA A 113 4.44 21.09 7.14
N ASP A 114 5.51 20.81 6.40
CA ASP A 114 6.16 21.78 5.52
C ASP A 114 5.21 22.26 4.40
N GLY A 115 4.40 21.36 3.82
CA GLY A 115 3.39 21.71 2.83
C GLY A 115 2.18 22.49 3.37
N GLU A 116 2.05 22.67 4.68
CA GLU A 116 1.02 23.52 5.31
C GLU A 116 1.52 24.97 5.51
N GLU A 117 2.83 25.24 5.51
CA GLU A 117 3.39 26.61 5.63
C GLU A 117 3.43 27.37 4.28
N GLU A 118 3.26 26.70 3.14
CA GLU A 118 3.24 27.31 1.80
C GLU A 118 1.83 27.68 1.28
N GLY A 119 0.81 27.74 2.15
CA GLY A 119 -0.53 28.23 1.79
C GLY A 119 -0.54 29.72 1.45
N PRO A 120 -1.40 30.19 0.52
CA PRO A 120 -1.19 31.47 -0.16
C PRO A 120 -1.26 32.62 0.84
N ALA A 121 -0.18 33.40 0.90
CA ALA A 121 -0.24 34.76 1.41
C ALA A 121 -1.33 35.49 0.62
N GLU A 122 -2.51 35.67 1.24
CA GLU A 122 -3.54 36.55 0.71
C GLU A 122 -2.87 37.90 0.44
N LEU A 123 -2.70 38.21 -0.84
CA LEU A 123 -2.38 39.55 -1.31
C LEU A 123 -3.61 40.41 -1.01
N ALA A 124 -3.69 40.90 0.22
CA ALA A 124 -4.62 41.95 0.59
C ALA A 124 -4.25 43.21 -0.22
N SER A 125 -5.16 43.56 -1.13
CA SER A 125 -5.19 44.84 -1.86
C SER A 125 -5.77 45.94 -1.00
#